data_AF-A0A426U0K0-F1
#
_entry.id   AF-A0A426U0K0-F1
#
_cell.length_a   1.000
_cell.length_b   1.000
_cell.length_c   1.000
_cell.angle_alpha   90.00
_cell.angle_beta   90.00
_cell.angle_gamma   90.00
#
_symmetry.space_group_name_H-M   'P 1'
#
loop_
_entity.id
_entity.type
_entity.pdbx_description
1 polymer ?
#
loop_
_entity_poly.entity_id
_entity_poly.type
_entity_poly.pdbx_seq_one_letter_code
_entity_poly.pdbx_strand_id
1 'polypeptide(L)'
;AGTKYRGQFEERLKRVIDEIKETRCILFIDEFHTIIGAGGAEGTLDAANILKPALSRGELQTIGATTLDEYRKYIERDAALERRFQPVMVDEPNLDDTVLILRGIKSRYEDFHQLQISDEAIKAAAALSARYVPDRQLPDKAIDLIDEAASRVRMYRSATPPQLRDALRGLEALRKEREAAIEDKQFDLASDLREREERMQNRITAIEADIAASGGVERVVERPYVTDEDIAEVVGMWTGIPVTRLKGDETMRLMQMEDFLHNRVVGQQEAIVTISKAVRRARAGLKDPKRPIGSFIFLGPTGVGKTELAKTLAEFMFGSEESLIKIDMSEFQERHTTSRLVGSPPGYVGYGEGGQLTDAVRRKPYSVVLFDEIEKAHPDAFNLLLQVLEDGNLTDGKGRKVDFRNTIIIMTSNVGTEHIRRASRIGFGSNADEIDQTDMRRKVDDALKALFRPEFLNRIDATIIFHPLTTEEIQRITSIMLRRVQVQLDEHQMSLDVHQDALDILAQRGYDPAFGARPLRRIITNLIEDPLAEGLLDGTFQESDLIIVDAENDEVRLRSRRQIESEGGATEPEEASAALVE
;
A
#
# COMPACT_ATOMS: atom_id res chain seq x y z
N ALA A 1 19.76 1.00 36.93
CA ALA A 1 20.48 -0.07 37.68
C ALA A 1 20.44 0.19 39.21
N GLY A 2 19.71 -0.63 39.97
CA GLY A 2 20.07 -0.95 41.37
C GLY A 2 19.32 -0.31 42.56
N THR A 3 18.22 0.45 42.40
CA THR A 3 17.50 1.03 43.55
C THR A 3 16.16 0.33 43.77
N LYS A 4 15.99 -0.34 44.93
CA LYS A 4 14.74 -1.06 45.28
C LYS A 4 13.68 -0.16 45.93
N TYR A 5 14.08 1.01 46.45
CA TYR A 5 13.22 1.89 47.23
C TYR A 5 13.43 3.37 46.84
N ARG A 6 12.35 4.16 46.84
CA ARG A 6 12.33 5.59 46.47
C ARG A 6 13.40 6.42 47.17
N GLY A 7 13.59 6.24 48.48
CA GLY A 7 14.58 6.99 49.26
C GLY A 7 16.04 6.73 48.84
N GLN A 8 16.35 5.52 48.36
CA GLN A 8 17.71 5.18 47.90
C GLN A 8 18.06 5.89 46.58
N PHE A 9 17.07 6.13 45.73
CA PHE A 9 17.26 6.88 44.50
C PHE A 9 17.50 8.36 44.80
N GLU A 10 16.68 8.97 45.66
CA GLU A 10 16.84 10.38 46.07
C GLU A 10 18.20 10.62 46.75
N GLU A 11 18.62 9.72 47.65
CA GLU A 11 19.93 9.82 48.32
C GLU A 11 21.08 9.70 47.31
N ARG A 12 20.96 8.80 46.33
CA ARG A 12 21.96 8.66 45.27
C ARG A 12 22.04 9.91 44.40
N LEU A 13 20.90 10.50 44.06
CA LEU A 13 20.83 11.71 43.24
C LEU A 13 21.45 12.91 43.98
N LYS A 14 21.23 13.01 45.30
CA LYS A 14 21.92 14.00 46.15
C LYS A 14 23.44 13.80 46.18
N ARG A 15 23.92 12.57 46.37
CA ARG A 15 25.37 12.28 46.33
C ARG A 15 26.00 12.68 45.01
N VAL A 16 25.34 12.39 43.88
CA VAL A 16 25.80 12.79 42.55
C VAL A 16 25.86 14.32 42.44
N ILE A 17 24.84 15.04 42.91
CA ILE A 17 24.85 16.51 42.90
C ILE A 17 25.99 17.07 43.75
N ASP A 18 26.20 16.53 44.95
CA ASP A 18 27.26 17.00 45.85
C ASP A 18 28.66 16.78 45.25
N GLU A 19 28.89 15.66 44.58
CA GLU A 19 30.14 15.36 43.87
C GLU A 19 30.37 16.28 42.64
N ILE A 20 29.29 16.62 41.92
CA ILE A 20 29.37 17.55 40.77
C ILE A 20 29.75 18.96 41.22
N LYS A 21 29.28 19.42 42.39
CA LYS A 21 29.61 20.74 42.93
C LYS A 21 31.11 20.92 43.15
N GLU A 22 31.80 19.85 43.58
CA GLU A 22 33.23 19.90 43.85
C GLU A 22 34.08 19.85 42.58
N THR A 23 33.57 19.24 41.51
CA THR A 23 34.36 18.89 40.31
C THR A 23 34.18 19.84 39.12
N ARG A 24 33.21 20.76 39.13
CA ARG A 24 32.88 21.66 38.00
C ARG A 24 32.66 20.93 36.67
N CYS A 25 32.05 19.75 36.72
CA CYS A 25 31.71 18.96 35.55
C CYS A 25 30.47 19.51 34.85
N ILE A 26 30.37 19.29 33.53
CA ILE A 26 29.15 19.53 32.75
C ILE A 26 28.34 18.23 32.73
N LEU A 27 27.10 18.30 33.20
CA LEU A 27 26.17 17.17 33.20
C LEU A 27 25.37 17.14 31.89
N PHE A 28 25.47 16.07 31.12
CA PHE A 28 24.59 15.82 30.00
C PHE A 28 23.47 14.86 30.44
N ILE A 29 22.22 15.25 30.19
CA ILE A 29 21.03 14.46 30.47
C ILE A 29 20.28 14.27 29.16
N ASP A 30 20.35 13.05 28.65
CA ASP A 30 19.47 12.65 27.55
C ASP A 30 18.04 12.48 28.06
N GLU A 31 17.06 12.77 27.22
CA GLU A 31 15.63 12.75 27.57
C GLU A 31 15.33 13.47 28.90
N PHE A 32 15.76 14.73 29.02
CA PHE A 32 15.72 15.51 30.27
C PHE A 32 14.32 15.58 30.91
N HIS A 33 13.27 15.48 30.09
CA HIS A 33 11.88 15.44 30.55
C HIS A 33 11.57 14.21 31.43
N THR A 34 12.29 13.09 31.32
CA THR A 34 12.04 11.88 32.13
C THR A 34 12.30 12.11 33.61
N ILE A 35 13.26 13.00 33.92
CA ILE A 35 13.64 13.37 35.28
C ILE A 35 12.65 14.38 35.90
N ILE A 36 11.94 15.13 35.04
CA ILE A 36 10.99 16.17 35.46
C ILE A 36 9.53 15.69 35.44
N GLY A 37 9.18 14.92 34.40
CA GLY A 37 7.82 14.52 34.03
C GLY A 37 7.30 13.26 34.72
N ALA A 38 8.09 12.66 35.60
CA ALA A 38 7.73 11.56 36.51
C ALA A 38 6.72 11.98 37.61
N GLY A 39 5.83 12.93 37.31
CA GLY A 39 4.82 13.49 38.21
C GLY A 39 3.39 13.35 37.68
N GLY A 40 3.16 12.53 36.65
CA GLY A 40 1.82 12.08 36.25
C GLY A 40 1.33 10.98 37.19
N ALA A 41 0.03 11.00 37.50
CA ALA A 41 -0.63 10.08 38.44
C ALA A 41 -0.16 8.61 38.28
N GLU A 42 0.09 7.96 39.41
CA GLU A 42 0.73 6.64 39.59
C GLU A 42 2.27 6.63 39.66
N GLY A 43 2.80 7.02 40.83
CA GLY A 43 3.93 6.31 41.44
C GLY A 43 5.35 6.62 40.94
N THR A 44 5.57 7.60 40.07
CA THR A 44 6.91 7.93 39.55
C THR A 44 7.63 9.03 40.36
N LEU A 45 8.96 9.04 40.32
CA LEU A 45 9.85 9.75 41.27
C LEU A 45 10.03 11.23 40.92
N ASP A 46 9.77 12.13 41.88
CA ASP A 46 9.95 13.58 41.72
C ASP A 46 11.41 14.03 41.96
N ALA A 47 12.28 13.72 41.00
CA ALA A 47 13.68 14.17 41.00
C ALA A 47 13.82 15.69 40.71
N ALA A 48 12.79 16.32 40.15
CA ALA A 48 12.77 17.73 39.82
C ALA A 48 12.99 18.63 41.04
N ASN A 49 12.36 18.29 42.17
CA ASN A 49 12.49 19.07 43.41
C ASN A 49 13.91 19.04 44.00
N ILE A 50 14.70 18.01 43.71
CA ILE A 50 16.09 17.90 44.17
C ILE A 50 17.01 18.71 43.25
N LEU A 51 16.71 18.76 41.95
CA LEU A 51 17.53 19.45 40.95
C LEU A 51 17.28 20.96 40.91
N LYS A 52 16.04 21.42 41.11
CA LYS A 52 15.65 22.85 41.05
C LYS A 52 16.54 23.77 41.89
N PRO A 53 16.87 23.46 43.17
CA PRO A 53 17.74 24.31 43.97
C PRO A 53 19.17 24.39 43.42
N ALA A 54 19.74 23.27 42.96
CA ALA A 54 21.10 23.21 42.42
C ALA A 54 21.21 23.95 41.08
N LEU A 55 20.22 23.77 40.18
CA LEU A 55 20.09 24.53 38.95
C LEU A 55 19.90 26.02 39.21
N SER A 56 19.10 26.39 40.22
CA SER A 56 18.85 27.80 40.52
C SER A 56 20.03 28.55 41.14
N ARG A 57 20.94 27.84 41.81
CA ARG A 57 22.18 28.43 42.35
C ARG A 57 23.33 28.43 41.32
N GLY A 58 23.12 27.87 40.13
CA GLY A 58 24.18 27.69 39.13
C GLY A 58 25.26 26.70 39.58
N GLU A 59 24.98 25.90 40.60
CA GLU A 59 25.87 24.86 41.13
C GLU A 59 25.95 23.65 40.19
N LEU A 60 24.95 23.49 39.32
CA LEU A 60 24.82 22.39 38.38
C LEU A 60 24.79 22.93 36.95
N GLN A 61 25.89 22.72 36.21
CA GLN A 61 25.95 23.05 34.78
C GLN A 61 25.42 21.86 33.97
N THR A 62 24.28 22.06 33.30
CA THR A 62 23.56 20.95 32.66
C THR A 62 23.22 21.26 31.20
N ILE A 63 23.40 20.27 30.33
CA ILE A 63 22.84 20.22 28.98
C ILE A 63 21.76 19.14 28.99
N GLY A 64 20.52 19.52 28.70
CA GLY A 64 19.39 18.61 28.58
C GLY A 64 18.93 18.50 27.13
N ALA A 65 18.69 17.28 26.66
CA ALA A 65 18.06 17.03 25.37
C ALA A 65 16.59 16.65 25.56
N THR A 66 15.68 17.23 24.78
CA THR A 66 14.25 16.86 24.75
C THR A 66 13.68 17.06 23.36
N THR A 67 12.54 16.41 23.09
CA THR A 67 11.72 16.78 21.94
C THR A 67 10.96 18.09 22.23
N LEU A 68 10.46 18.76 21.19
CA LEU A 68 9.68 19.99 21.32
C LEU A 68 8.39 19.76 22.11
N ASP A 69 7.73 18.62 21.90
CA ASP A 69 6.48 18.25 22.57
C ASP A 69 6.70 18.05 24.07
N GLU A 70 7.79 17.39 24.46
CA GLU A 70 8.18 17.21 25.84
C GLU A 70 8.57 18.53 26.51
N TYR A 71 9.31 19.39 25.81
CA TYR A 71 9.67 20.71 26.30
C TYR A 71 8.41 21.52 26.67
N ARG A 72 7.45 21.59 25.74
CA ARG A 72 6.16 22.29 25.95
C ARG A 72 5.35 21.68 27.08
N LYS A 73 5.37 20.36 27.22
CA LYS A 73 4.56 19.63 28.20
C LYS A 73 5.14 19.73 29.62
N TYR A 74 6.46 19.65 29.79
CA TYR A 74 7.09 19.44 31.09
C TYR A 74 7.99 20.59 31.55
N ILE A 75 8.59 21.36 30.63
CA ILE A 75 9.59 22.39 30.97
C ILE A 75 8.98 23.79 30.89
N GLU A 76 8.31 24.11 29.78
CA GLU A 76 7.70 25.42 29.55
C GLU A 76 6.58 25.74 30.57
N ARG A 77 5.90 24.70 31.07
CA ARG A 77 4.87 24.85 32.11
C ARG A 77 5.43 25.09 33.51
N ASP A 78 6.71 24.82 33.74
CA ASP A 78 7.37 24.98 35.03
C ASP A 78 8.22 26.25 35.05
N ALA A 79 7.68 27.31 35.66
CA ALA A 79 8.31 28.62 35.72
C ALA A 79 9.69 28.65 36.43
N ALA A 80 10.06 27.64 37.21
CA ALA A 80 11.40 27.54 37.79
C ALA A 80 12.41 26.96 36.80
N LEU A 81 12.00 25.99 35.98
CA LEU A 81 12.86 25.36 34.98
C LEU A 81 12.99 26.24 33.72
N GLU A 82 11.89 26.80 33.24
CA GLU A 82 11.86 27.72 32.09
C GLU A 82 12.84 28.90 32.26
N ARG A 83 12.94 29.45 33.47
CA ARG A 83 13.85 30.57 33.78
C ARG A 83 15.32 30.16 33.98
N ARG A 84 15.65 28.87 33.85
CA ARG A 84 17.00 28.34 34.10
C ARG A 84 17.59 27.63 32.90
N PHE A 85 16.75 27.15 31.99
CA PHE A 85 17.18 26.63 30.71
C PHE A 85 17.05 27.70 29.63
N GLN A 86 18.10 27.84 28.83
CA GLN A 86 18.03 28.55 27.57
C GLN A 86 17.68 27.53 26.48
N PRO A 87 16.52 27.64 25.82
CA PRO A 87 16.21 26.74 24.70
C PRO A 87 17.16 27.03 23.54
N VAL A 88 17.81 25.98 23.05
CA VAL A 88 18.59 25.98 21.81
C VAL A 88 17.85 25.07 20.85
N MET A 89 17.25 25.65 19.82
CA MET A 89 16.51 24.90 18.80
C MET A 89 17.50 24.16 17.91
N VAL A 90 17.29 22.86 17.76
CA VAL A 90 18.01 22.02 16.81
C VAL A 90 17.02 21.63 15.73
N ASP A 91 17.18 22.20 14.55
CA ASP A 91 16.33 21.90 13.41
C ASP A 91 16.73 20.59 12.75
N GLU A 92 15.77 19.97 12.05
CA GLU A 92 16.05 18.84 11.16
C GLU A 92 17.10 19.25 10.11
N PRO A 93 18.18 18.47 9.90
CA PRO A 93 19.19 18.79 8.92
C PRO A 93 18.60 18.78 7.51
N ASN A 94 19.10 19.67 6.66
CA ASN A 94 18.76 19.62 5.24
C ASN A 94 19.41 18.39 4.56
N LEU A 95 19.08 18.17 3.29
CA LEU A 95 19.60 17.02 2.53
C LEU A 95 21.13 17.01 2.43
N ASP A 96 21.76 18.17 2.23
CA ASP A 96 23.21 18.27 2.08
C ASP A 96 23.93 17.99 3.40
N ASP A 97 23.42 18.55 4.50
CA ASP A 97 23.92 18.30 5.85
C ASP A 97 23.75 16.83 6.24
N THR A 98 22.62 16.22 5.87
CA THR A 98 22.38 14.78 6.08
C THR A 98 23.41 13.94 5.35
N VAL A 99 23.72 14.25 4.08
CA VAL A 99 24.76 13.54 3.33
C VAL A 99 26.13 13.67 4.01
N LEU A 100 26.46 14.83 4.57
CA LEU A 100 27.69 15.02 5.34
C LEU A 100 27.71 14.18 6.63
N ILE A 101 26.59 14.12 7.36
CA ILE A 101 26.44 13.28 8.55
C ILE A 101 26.64 11.80 8.19
N LEU A 102 25.98 11.31 7.14
CA LEU A 102 26.10 9.93 6.66
C LEU A 102 27.54 9.59 6.24
N ARG A 103 28.24 10.51 5.55
CA ARG A 103 29.66 10.36 5.24
C ARG A 103 30.53 10.30 6.49
N GLY A 104 30.20 11.07 7.52
CA GLY A 104 30.92 11.09 8.80
C GLY A 104 30.80 9.80 9.61
N ILE A 105 29.66 9.10 9.52
CA ILE A 105 29.43 7.83 10.21
C ILE A 105 29.72 6.59 9.33
N LYS A 106 29.91 6.78 8.02
CA LYS A 106 30.14 5.73 7.01
C LYS A 106 31.13 4.66 7.47
N SER A 107 32.31 5.07 7.94
CA SER A 107 33.38 4.12 8.32
C SER A 107 32.95 3.17 9.44
N ARG A 108 32.14 3.64 10.40
CA ARG A 108 31.65 2.80 11.49
C ARG A 108 30.73 1.69 10.99
N TYR A 109 29.86 1.99 10.03
CA TYR A 109 28.97 1.00 9.43
C TYR A 109 29.70 0.05 8.48
N GLU A 110 30.67 0.55 7.70
CA GLU A 110 31.53 -0.29 6.85
C GLU A 110 32.32 -1.31 7.67
N ASP A 111 32.90 -0.87 8.80
CA ASP A 111 33.66 -1.75 9.69
C ASP A 111 32.76 -2.75 10.41
N PHE A 112 31.58 -2.32 10.89
CA PHE A 112 30.61 -3.19 11.58
C PHE A 112 30.04 -4.28 10.66
N HIS A 113 29.66 -3.91 9.44
CA HIS A 113 29.06 -4.83 8.46
C HIS A 113 30.08 -5.54 7.57
N GLN A 114 31.36 -5.16 7.65
CA GLN A 114 32.45 -5.70 6.83
C GLN A 114 32.20 -5.54 5.31
N LEU A 115 31.68 -4.38 4.92
CA LEU A 115 31.30 -4.05 3.55
C LEU A 115 31.70 -2.62 3.21
N GLN A 116 31.51 -2.19 1.96
CA GLN A 116 31.72 -0.81 1.54
C GLN A 116 30.39 -0.15 1.15
N ILE A 117 30.24 1.13 1.44
CA ILE A 117 29.04 1.91 1.13
C ILE A 117 29.39 2.92 0.04
N SER A 118 28.75 2.81 -1.12
CA SER A 118 28.98 3.76 -2.23
C SER A 118 28.51 5.18 -1.87
N ASP A 119 29.12 6.20 -2.50
CA ASP A 119 28.68 7.59 -2.29
C ASP A 119 27.27 7.82 -2.88
N GLU A 120 26.95 7.08 -3.95
CA GLU A 120 25.63 7.02 -4.57
C GLU A 120 24.58 6.48 -3.59
N ALA A 121 24.89 5.42 -2.83
CA ALA A 121 24.02 4.88 -1.79
C ALA A 121 23.75 5.91 -0.67
N ILE A 122 24.77 6.66 -0.25
CA ILE A 122 24.60 7.71 0.77
C ILE A 122 23.65 8.81 0.29
N LYS A 123 23.88 9.31 -0.92
CA LYS A 123 23.00 10.32 -1.54
C LYS A 123 21.59 9.77 -1.73
N ALA A 124 21.47 8.50 -2.12
CA ALA A 124 20.19 7.83 -2.28
C ALA A 124 19.45 7.70 -0.94
N ALA A 125 20.13 7.31 0.14
CA ALA A 125 19.53 7.17 1.46
C ALA A 125 18.94 8.49 1.95
N ALA A 126 19.68 9.60 1.82
CA ALA A 126 19.17 10.93 2.17
C ALA A 126 17.97 11.34 1.28
N ALA A 127 18.11 11.26 -0.04
CA ALA A 127 17.07 11.70 -0.98
C ALA A 127 15.80 10.84 -0.92
N LEU A 128 15.94 9.52 -0.86
CA LEU A 128 14.81 8.59 -0.84
C LEU A 128 14.12 8.58 0.52
N SER A 129 14.84 8.60 1.65
CA SER A 129 14.18 8.70 2.96
C SER A 129 13.42 10.01 3.14
N ALA A 130 13.97 11.13 2.66
CA ALA A 130 13.28 12.42 2.71
C ALA A 130 11.98 12.42 1.89
N ARG A 131 11.97 11.71 0.76
CA ARG A 131 10.82 11.67 -0.16
C ARG A 131 9.78 10.63 0.23
N TYR A 132 10.21 9.45 0.68
CA TYR A 132 9.37 8.26 0.85
C TYR A 132 9.07 7.86 2.29
N VAL A 133 9.79 8.41 3.26
CA VAL A 133 9.59 8.13 4.69
C VAL A 133 9.31 9.45 5.43
N PRO A 134 8.09 10.03 5.30
CA PRO A 134 7.76 11.36 5.81
C PRO A 134 7.42 11.39 7.31
N ASP A 135 7.12 10.24 7.91
CA ASP A 135 6.76 10.08 9.32
C ASP A 135 7.96 10.12 10.27
N ARG A 136 9.17 10.04 9.72
CA ARG A 136 10.45 10.13 10.43
C ARG A 136 11.25 11.35 9.97
N GLN A 137 12.14 11.82 10.84
CA GLN A 137 12.98 12.99 10.60
C GLN A 137 14.39 12.58 10.17
N LEU A 138 15.03 13.40 9.34
CA LEU A 138 16.46 13.31 9.10
C LEU A 138 17.25 13.67 10.37
N PRO A 139 18.48 13.15 10.54
CA PRO A 139 19.17 12.19 9.67
C PRO A 139 18.80 10.72 9.95
N ASP A 140 18.08 10.46 11.05
CA ASP A 140 17.81 9.13 11.62
C ASP A 140 17.28 8.12 10.60
N LYS A 141 16.22 8.48 9.87
CA LYS A 141 15.65 7.62 8.82
C LYS A 141 16.61 7.25 7.70
N ALA A 142 17.58 8.11 7.38
CA ALA A 142 18.56 7.85 6.34
C ALA A 142 19.68 6.92 6.86
N ILE A 143 20.01 7.04 8.15
CA ILE A 143 20.96 6.15 8.83
C ILE A 143 20.41 4.74 8.85
N ASP A 144 19.16 4.57 9.27
CA ASP A 144 18.52 3.25 9.34
C ASP A 144 18.41 2.58 7.96
N LEU A 145 18.14 3.34 6.89
CA LEU A 145 18.15 2.78 5.53
C LEU A 145 19.54 2.24 5.15
N ILE A 146 20.61 2.94 5.51
CA ILE A 146 21.98 2.46 5.26
C ILE A 146 22.23 1.19 6.06
N ASP A 147 21.84 1.17 7.33
CA ASP A 147 22.08 0.04 8.23
C ASP A 147 21.35 -1.23 7.77
N GLU A 148 20.09 -1.08 7.37
CA GLU A 148 19.29 -2.20 6.88
C GLU A 148 19.74 -2.68 5.50
N ALA A 149 20.09 -1.77 4.58
CA ALA A 149 20.66 -2.14 3.29
C ALA A 149 22.01 -2.84 3.46
N ALA A 150 22.86 -2.37 4.38
CA ALA A 150 24.13 -3.00 4.71
C ALA A 150 23.94 -4.41 5.28
N SER A 151 23.02 -4.57 6.24
CA SER A 151 22.66 -5.86 6.82
C SER A 151 22.18 -6.84 5.75
N ARG A 152 21.30 -6.38 4.86
CA ARG A 152 20.75 -7.15 3.73
C ARG A 152 21.85 -7.56 2.74
N VAL A 153 22.65 -6.62 2.25
CA VAL A 153 23.76 -6.90 1.31
C VAL A 153 24.73 -7.90 1.92
N ARG A 154 25.04 -7.78 3.22
CA ARG A 154 25.85 -8.77 3.93
C ARG A 154 25.18 -10.15 3.90
N MET A 155 23.92 -10.27 4.29
CA MET A 155 23.21 -11.57 4.27
C MET A 155 23.17 -12.21 2.87
N TYR A 156 22.94 -11.42 1.82
CA TYR A 156 22.79 -11.93 0.45
C TYR A 156 24.12 -12.14 -0.30
N ARG A 157 25.15 -11.34 -0.03
CA ARG A 157 26.43 -11.35 -0.78
C ARG A 157 27.61 -11.95 -0.01
N SER A 158 27.48 -12.24 1.29
CA SER A 158 28.52 -12.96 2.04
C SER A 158 28.44 -14.49 1.92
N ALA A 159 27.47 -15.03 1.15
CA ALA A 159 27.33 -16.46 0.94
C ALA A 159 27.24 -16.80 -0.56
N THR A 160 28.23 -17.55 -1.04
CA THR A 160 28.20 -18.35 -2.27
C THR A 160 28.47 -17.61 -3.60
N PRO A 161 29.57 -17.92 -4.32
CA PRO A 161 29.85 -17.39 -5.65
C PRO A 161 28.69 -17.63 -6.64
N PRO A 162 28.43 -16.71 -7.60
CA PRO A 162 27.30 -16.83 -8.53
C PRO A 162 27.25 -18.19 -9.26
N GLN A 163 28.40 -18.70 -9.68
CA GLN A 163 28.52 -20.01 -10.34
C GLN A 163 28.07 -21.18 -9.45
N LEU A 164 28.40 -21.13 -8.15
CA LEU A 164 27.99 -22.14 -7.17
C LEU A 164 26.50 -21.98 -6.82
N ARG A 165 26.02 -20.74 -6.71
CA ARG A 165 24.60 -20.45 -6.45
C ARG A 165 23.69 -20.94 -7.58
N ASP A 166 24.06 -20.67 -8.82
CA ASP A 166 23.26 -21.08 -9.99
C ASP A 166 23.27 -22.60 -10.15
N ALA A 167 24.38 -23.26 -9.82
CA ALA A 167 24.47 -24.73 -9.78
C ALA A 167 23.60 -25.34 -8.67
N LEU A 168 23.59 -24.75 -7.47
CA LEU A 168 22.75 -25.20 -6.34
C LEU A 168 21.26 -25.05 -6.64
N ARG A 169 20.84 -23.92 -7.25
CA ARG A 169 19.45 -23.74 -7.70
C ARG A 169 19.05 -24.75 -8.77
N GLY A 170 19.94 -25.02 -9.72
CA GLY A 170 19.69 -26.04 -10.75
C GLY A 170 19.55 -27.45 -10.17
N LEU A 171 20.34 -27.79 -9.15
CA LEU A 171 20.24 -29.07 -8.44
C LEU A 171 18.91 -29.22 -7.70
N GLU A 172 18.45 -28.16 -7.04
CA GLU A 172 17.18 -28.15 -6.31
C GLU A 172 15.97 -28.32 -7.25
N ALA A 173 16.00 -27.67 -8.43
CA ALA A 173 15.00 -27.87 -9.47
C ALA A 173 14.97 -29.33 -9.98
N LEU A 174 16.13 -29.92 -10.26
CA LEU A 174 16.23 -31.32 -10.70
C LEU A 174 15.73 -32.32 -9.65
N ARG A 175 15.97 -32.05 -8.36
CA ARG A 175 15.44 -32.88 -7.26
C ARG A 175 13.92 -32.86 -7.21
N LYS A 176 13.33 -31.67 -7.34
CA LYS A 176 11.89 -31.50 -7.35
C LYS A 176 11.25 -32.18 -8.56
N GLU A 177 11.85 -32.06 -9.74
CA GLU A 177 11.42 -32.77 -10.96
C GLU A 177 11.52 -34.29 -10.80
N ARG A 178 12.60 -34.79 -10.17
CA ARG A 178 12.78 -36.23 -9.92
C ARG A 178 11.74 -36.77 -8.93
N GLU A 179 11.44 -36.03 -7.87
CA GLU A 179 10.41 -36.41 -6.89
C GLU A 179 9.04 -36.47 -7.54
N ALA A 180 8.67 -35.46 -8.34
CA ALA A 180 7.44 -35.48 -9.13
C ALA A 180 7.38 -36.67 -10.09
N ALA A 181 8.46 -36.95 -10.82
CA ALA A 181 8.52 -38.11 -11.73
C ALA A 181 8.37 -39.47 -11.02
N ILE A 182 8.80 -39.57 -9.75
CA ILE A 182 8.63 -40.78 -8.93
C ILE A 182 7.18 -40.91 -8.45
N GLU A 183 6.58 -39.80 -8.02
CA GLU A 183 5.16 -39.76 -7.63
C GLU A 183 4.25 -40.14 -8.80
N ASP A 184 4.58 -39.66 -9.99
CA ASP A 184 3.88 -39.96 -11.25
C ASP A 184 4.23 -41.35 -11.84
N LYS A 185 5.05 -42.14 -11.13
CA LYS A 185 5.49 -43.50 -11.52
C LYS A 185 6.20 -43.57 -12.87
N GLN A 186 6.83 -42.46 -13.30
CA GLN A 186 7.63 -42.38 -14.52
C GLN A 186 9.07 -42.81 -14.23
N PHE A 187 9.27 -44.11 -14.04
CA PHE A 187 10.55 -44.66 -13.58
C PHE A 187 11.74 -44.40 -14.51
N ASP A 188 11.52 -44.39 -15.83
CA ASP A 188 12.56 -44.11 -16.82
C ASP A 188 13.03 -42.64 -16.73
N LEU A 189 12.09 -41.69 -16.64
CA LEU A 189 12.39 -40.26 -16.47
C LEU A 189 13.06 -39.99 -15.12
N ALA A 190 12.61 -40.64 -14.05
CA ALA A 190 13.21 -40.53 -12.73
C ALA A 190 14.67 -41.05 -12.72
N SER A 191 14.98 -42.08 -13.51
CA SER A 191 16.35 -42.59 -13.68
C SER A 191 17.24 -41.58 -14.42
N ASP A 192 16.74 -40.99 -15.51
CA ASP A 192 17.47 -39.97 -16.27
C ASP A 192 17.73 -38.70 -15.45
N LEU A 193 16.74 -38.25 -14.68
CA LEU A 193 16.87 -37.09 -13.79
C LEU A 193 17.86 -37.36 -12.65
N ARG A 194 17.90 -38.58 -12.12
CA ARG A 194 18.89 -38.98 -11.12
C ARG A 194 20.32 -38.92 -11.67
N GLU A 195 20.54 -39.35 -12.90
CA GLU A 195 21.86 -39.26 -13.53
C GLU A 195 22.28 -37.81 -13.77
N ARG A 196 21.34 -36.92 -14.13
CA ARG A 196 21.58 -35.48 -14.25
C ARG A 196 21.87 -34.83 -12.90
N GLU A 197 21.16 -35.23 -11.85
CA GLU A 197 21.40 -34.79 -10.46
C GLU A 197 22.84 -35.16 -10.03
N GLU A 198 23.27 -36.39 -10.28
CA GLU A 198 24.63 -36.85 -9.95
C GLU A 198 25.70 -36.06 -10.70
N ARG A 199 25.49 -35.78 -12.01
CA ARG A 199 26.39 -34.91 -12.78
C ARG A 199 26.45 -33.49 -12.24
N MET A 200 25.32 -32.91 -11.84
CA MET A 200 25.29 -31.58 -11.24
C MET A 200 25.93 -31.56 -9.85
N GLN A 201 25.72 -32.59 -9.04
CA GLN A 201 26.38 -32.74 -7.74
C GLN A 201 27.90 -32.83 -7.90
N ASN A 202 28.39 -33.61 -8.86
CA ASN A 202 29.83 -33.68 -9.17
C ASN A 202 30.40 -32.34 -9.66
N ARG A 203 29.62 -31.57 -10.42
CA ARG A 203 29.99 -30.21 -10.85
C ARG A 203 30.05 -29.24 -9.67
N ILE A 204 29.12 -29.32 -8.73
CA ILE A 204 29.13 -28.53 -7.49
C ILE A 204 30.39 -28.85 -6.67
N THR A 205 30.67 -30.14 -6.45
CA THR A 205 31.87 -30.57 -5.72
C THR A 205 33.16 -30.11 -6.41
N ALA A 206 33.21 -30.12 -7.74
CA ALA A 206 34.36 -29.60 -8.50
C ALA A 206 34.50 -28.08 -8.36
N ILE A 207 33.40 -27.31 -8.41
CA ILE A 207 33.40 -25.87 -8.19
C ILE A 207 33.84 -25.55 -6.75
N GLU A 208 33.34 -26.28 -5.76
CA GLU A 208 33.75 -26.14 -4.36
C GLU A 208 35.23 -26.49 -4.13
N ALA A 209 35.73 -27.54 -4.79
CA ALA A 209 37.14 -27.92 -4.75
C ALA A 209 38.05 -26.90 -5.46
N ASP A 210 37.64 -26.35 -6.61
CA ASP A 210 38.35 -25.25 -7.28
C ASP A 210 38.36 -23.99 -6.43
N ILE A 211 37.27 -23.68 -5.73
CA ILE A 211 37.18 -22.57 -4.78
C ILE A 211 38.14 -22.81 -3.61
N ALA A 212 38.22 -24.04 -3.08
CA ALA A 212 39.11 -24.39 -1.98
C ALA A 212 40.59 -24.43 -2.41
N ALA A 213 40.90 -24.93 -3.61
CA ALA A 213 42.26 -25.03 -4.16
C ALA A 213 42.82 -23.67 -4.62
N SER A 214 41.96 -22.73 -4.99
CA SER A 214 42.32 -21.34 -5.31
C SER A 214 42.63 -20.50 -4.06
N GLY A 215 42.53 -21.06 -2.85
CA GLY A 215 42.69 -20.39 -1.55
C GLY A 215 44.14 -20.10 -1.12
N GLY A 216 45.01 -19.69 -2.05
CA GLY A 216 46.45 -19.58 -1.81
C GLY A 216 47.15 -18.35 -2.36
N VAL A 217 46.46 -17.26 -2.70
CA VAL A 217 47.01 -15.89 -2.84
C VAL A 217 45.86 -14.94 -2.57
N GLU A 218 46.08 -13.90 -1.76
CA GLU A 218 45.17 -12.79 -1.45
C GLU A 218 44.14 -12.51 -2.55
N ARG A 219 42.97 -13.15 -2.49
CA ARG A 219 41.79 -12.53 -3.07
C ARG A 219 41.49 -11.36 -2.15
N VAL A 220 41.71 -10.17 -2.67
CA VAL A 220 40.83 -9.02 -2.41
C VAL A 220 39.42 -9.58 -2.46
N VAL A 221 38.88 -9.99 -1.31
CA VAL A 221 37.44 -10.12 -1.13
C VAL A 221 36.99 -8.71 -1.42
N GLU A 222 36.44 -8.46 -2.62
CA GLU A 222 35.71 -7.23 -2.85
C GLU A 222 34.66 -7.20 -1.75
N ARG A 223 34.93 -6.37 -0.74
CA ARG A 223 34.00 -6.13 0.35
C ARG A 223 32.67 -5.83 -0.33
N PRO A 224 31.57 -6.51 0.01
CA PRO A 224 30.29 -6.27 -0.62
C PRO A 224 30.00 -4.77 -0.68
N TYR A 225 29.42 -4.27 -1.77
CA TYR A 225 29.11 -2.85 -1.88
C TYR A 225 27.61 -2.63 -1.73
N VAL A 226 27.23 -1.70 -0.85
CA VAL A 226 25.89 -1.13 -0.82
C VAL A 226 25.79 -0.10 -1.93
N THR A 227 24.87 -0.33 -2.86
CA THR A 227 24.54 0.53 -3.99
C THR A 227 23.27 1.33 -3.71
N ASP A 228 22.95 2.29 -4.56
CA ASP A 228 21.69 3.02 -4.47
C ASP A 228 20.46 2.15 -4.79
N GLU A 229 20.62 1.08 -5.55
CA GLU A 229 19.57 0.07 -5.80
C GLU A 229 19.21 -0.68 -4.52
N ASP A 230 20.22 -1.08 -3.73
CA ASP A 230 20.01 -1.76 -2.45
C ASP A 230 19.22 -0.87 -1.47
N ILE A 231 19.54 0.44 -1.44
CA ILE A 231 18.79 1.43 -0.66
C ILE A 231 17.35 1.54 -1.15
N ALA A 232 17.15 1.62 -2.47
CA ALA A 232 15.82 1.76 -3.05
C ALA A 232 14.93 0.54 -2.78
N GLU A 233 15.51 -0.67 -2.79
CA GLU A 233 14.81 -1.89 -2.42
C GLU A 233 14.35 -1.88 -0.96
N VAL A 234 15.20 -1.44 -0.03
CA VAL A 234 14.82 -1.29 1.39
C VAL A 234 13.71 -0.28 1.57
N VAL A 235 13.78 0.88 0.91
CA VAL A 235 12.69 1.86 0.93
C VAL A 235 11.40 1.24 0.41
N GLY A 236 11.48 0.44 -0.66
CA GLY A 236 10.31 -0.23 -1.21
C GLY A 236 9.70 -1.26 -0.25
N MET A 237 10.52 -1.99 0.51
CA MET A 237 10.03 -2.89 1.56
C MET A 237 9.36 -2.13 2.71
N TRP A 238 9.97 -1.04 3.18
CA TRP A 238 9.40 -0.24 4.29
C TRP A 238 8.08 0.41 3.93
N THR A 239 7.98 0.89 2.70
CA THR A 239 6.85 1.72 2.26
C THR A 239 5.80 0.95 1.48
N GLY A 240 6.12 -0.26 1.03
CA GLY A 240 5.30 -1.04 0.09
C GLY A 240 5.31 -0.49 -1.33
N ILE A 241 6.10 0.55 -1.63
CA ILE A 241 6.09 1.22 -2.93
C ILE A 241 7.29 0.77 -3.73
N PRO A 242 7.12 0.31 -4.98
CA PRO A 242 8.25 0.04 -5.85
C PRO A 242 9.06 1.32 -6.09
N VAL A 243 10.28 1.38 -5.53
CA VAL A 243 11.23 2.50 -5.75
C VAL A 243 12.25 2.09 -6.81
N THR A 244 11.81 1.53 -7.94
CA THR A 244 12.73 1.19 -9.04
C THR A 244 13.16 2.46 -9.78
N ARG A 245 14.47 2.70 -9.83
CA ARG A 245 15.09 3.93 -10.39
C ARG A 245 15.26 3.95 -11.89
N LEU A 246 14.90 2.88 -12.61
CA LEU A 246 14.88 2.96 -14.06
C LEU A 246 13.72 3.89 -14.43
N LYS A 247 14.04 5.19 -14.64
CA LYS A 247 13.10 6.20 -15.16
C LYS A 247 12.34 5.67 -16.39
N GLY A 248 12.98 4.79 -17.17
CA GLY A 248 12.36 4.06 -18.28
C GLY A 248 11.23 3.12 -17.86
N ASP A 249 11.41 2.35 -16.79
CA ASP A 249 10.43 1.35 -16.32
C ASP A 249 9.19 2.02 -15.72
N GLU A 250 9.35 3.07 -14.90
CA GLU A 250 8.20 3.82 -14.38
C GLU A 250 7.44 4.52 -15.51
N THR A 251 8.16 5.10 -16.49
CA THR A 251 7.53 5.73 -17.66
C THR A 251 6.77 4.70 -18.50
N MET A 252 7.39 3.55 -18.81
CA MET A 252 6.76 2.48 -19.58
C MET A 252 5.54 1.93 -18.86
N ARG A 253 5.65 1.66 -17.56
CA ARG A 253 4.53 1.23 -16.71
C ARG A 253 3.38 2.23 -16.78
N LEU A 254 3.65 3.53 -16.59
CA LEU A 254 2.63 4.58 -16.67
C LEU A 254 2.02 4.74 -18.07
N MET A 255 2.74 4.38 -19.14
CA MET A 255 2.21 4.37 -20.50
C MET A 255 1.28 3.18 -20.77
N GLN A 256 1.39 2.10 -20.00
CA GLN A 256 0.52 0.92 -20.04
C GLN A 256 -0.60 0.96 -18.98
N MET A 257 -0.80 2.13 -18.35
CA MET A 257 -1.76 2.28 -17.26
C MET A 257 -3.19 2.00 -17.71
N GLU A 258 -3.59 2.52 -18.87
CA GLU A 258 -4.91 2.30 -19.44
C GLU A 258 -5.18 0.79 -19.65
N ASP A 259 -4.23 0.06 -20.23
CA ASP A 259 -4.35 -1.37 -20.49
C ASP A 259 -4.47 -2.18 -19.19
N PHE A 260 -3.61 -1.86 -18.20
CA PHE A 260 -3.68 -2.50 -16.88
C PHE A 260 -5.05 -2.28 -16.21
N LEU A 261 -5.58 -1.07 -16.27
CA LEU A 261 -6.89 -0.74 -15.69
C LEU A 261 -8.01 -1.49 -16.42
N HIS A 262 -7.94 -1.64 -17.74
CA HIS A 262 -8.93 -2.34 -18.56
C HIS A 262 -8.97 -3.86 -18.35
N ASN A 263 -7.90 -4.47 -17.84
CA ASN A 263 -7.89 -5.90 -17.50
C ASN A 263 -8.93 -6.25 -16.42
N ARG A 264 -9.27 -5.28 -15.55
CA ARG A 264 -10.25 -5.47 -14.46
C ARG A 264 -11.50 -4.61 -14.60
N VAL A 265 -11.37 -3.41 -15.15
CA VAL A 265 -12.47 -2.47 -15.31
C VAL A 265 -12.98 -2.53 -16.76
N VAL A 266 -14.16 -3.13 -16.91
CA VAL A 266 -14.84 -3.26 -18.20
C VAL A 266 -15.59 -1.96 -18.52
N GLY A 267 -15.41 -1.48 -19.76
CA GLY A 267 -16.03 -0.23 -20.21
C GLY A 267 -15.34 1.01 -19.66
N GLN A 268 -16.11 2.09 -19.51
CA GLN A 268 -15.69 3.34 -18.85
C GLN A 268 -14.40 3.98 -19.42
N GLN A 269 -14.23 3.95 -20.74
CA GLN A 269 -13.02 4.44 -21.42
C GLN A 269 -12.67 5.90 -21.05
N GLU A 270 -13.67 6.80 -21.01
CA GLU A 270 -13.46 8.20 -20.64
C GLU A 270 -12.86 8.34 -19.24
N ALA A 271 -13.35 7.54 -18.28
CA ALA A 271 -12.88 7.55 -16.90
C ALA A 271 -11.40 7.15 -16.82
N ILE A 272 -11.06 6.01 -17.42
CA ILE A 272 -9.71 5.45 -17.39
C ILE A 272 -8.73 6.42 -18.05
N VAL A 273 -9.03 6.91 -19.27
CA VAL A 273 -8.16 7.84 -20.00
C VAL A 273 -7.97 9.15 -19.22
N THR A 274 -9.01 9.66 -18.57
CA THR A 274 -8.94 10.92 -17.82
C THR A 274 -8.04 10.79 -16.59
N ILE A 275 -8.19 9.69 -15.83
CA ILE A 275 -7.37 9.40 -14.65
C ILE A 275 -5.91 9.19 -15.07
N SER A 276 -5.67 8.35 -16.08
CA SER A 276 -4.31 8.05 -16.55
C SER A 276 -3.58 9.31 -17.04
N LYS A 277 -4.27 10.22 -17.73
CA LYS A 277 -3.72 11.52 -18.12
C LYS A 277 -3.37 12.38 -16.90
N ALA A 278 -4.24 12.45 -15.90
CA ALA A 278 -4.00 13.25 -14.69
C ALA A 278 -2.83 12.70 -13.86
N VAL A 279 -2.76 11.38 -13.68
CA VAL A 279 -1.67 10.70 -12.97
C VAL A 279 -0.34 10.88 -13.70
N ARG A 280 -0.32 10.71 -15.04
CA ARG A 280 0.88 10.97 -15.85
C ARG A 280 1.38 12.41 -15.72
N ARG A 281 0.49 13.41 -15.72
CA ARG A 281 0.88 14.82 -15.49
C ARG A 281 1.54 15.03 -14.14
N ALA A 282 0.99 14.43 -13.09
CA ALA A 282 1.56 14.52 -11.74
C ALA A 282 2.94 13.85 -11.65
N ARG A 283 3.07 12.65 -12.22
CA ARG A 283 4.34 11.89 -12.22
C ARG A 283 5.42 12.51 -13.11
N ALA A 284 5.04 13.18 -14.19
CA ALA A 284 5.95 13.96 -15.03
C ALA A 284 6.43 15.27 -14.36
N GLY A 285 5.98 15.58 -13.14
CA GLY A 285 6.34 16.82 -12.44
C GLY A 285 5.69 18.07 -13.02
N LEU A 286 4.63 17.91 -13.83
CA LEU A 286 3.87 19.01 -14.45
C LEU A 286 2.71 19.50 -13.57
N LYS A 287 2.61 18.99 -12.34
CA LYS A 287 1.63 19.37 -11.32
C LYS A 287 2.33 20.02 -10.14
N ASP A 288 1.59 20.86 -9.41
CA ASP A 288 2.07 21.44 -8.15
C ASP A 288 2.46 20.33 -7.15
N PRO A 289 3.73 20.29 -6.68
CA PRO A 289 4.20 19.27 -5.76
C PRO A 289 3.55 19.36 -4.36
N LYS A 290 2.84 20.44 -4.04
CA LYS A 290 2.10 20.59 -2.77
C LYS A 290 0.74 19.90 -2.80
N ARG A 291 0.24 19.47 -3.95
CA ARG A 291 -1.11 18.89 -4.07
C ARG A 291 -1.03 17.35 -4.16
N PRO A 292 -2.12 16.63 -3.85
CA PRO A 292 -2.21 15.19 -4.09
C PRO A 292 -1.90 14.82 -5.55
N ILE A 293 -1.53 13.58 -5.83
CA ILE A 293 -1.21 13.09 -7.19
C ILE A 293 -2.40 13.34 -8.14
N GLY A 294 -3.62 13.06 -7.68
CA GLY A 294 -4.86 13.28 -8.43
C GLY A 294 -6.02 13.52 -7.49
N SER A 295 -6.97 14.38 -7.88
CA SER A 295 -8.25 14.56 -7.20
C SER A 295 -9.41 14.41 -8.18
N PHE A 296 -10.31 13.46 -7.90
CA PHE A 296 -11.37 13.07 -8.83
C PHE A 296 -12.73 12.98 -8.15
N ILE A 297 -13.78 13.38 -8.87
CA ILE A 297 -15.17 13.08 -8.49
C ILE A 297 -15.73 12.04 -9.48
N PHE A 298 -16.16 10.89 -8.96
CA PHE A 298 -16.79 9.81 -9.72
C PHE A 298 -18.31 9.90 -9.59
N LEU A 299 -18.98 10.23 -10.69
CA LEU A 299 -20.43 10.34 -10.79
C LEU A 299 -20.98 9.14 -11.54
N GLY A 300 -22.14 8.64 -11.12
CA GLY A 300 -22.79 7.53 -11.82
C GLY A 300 -23.64 6.69 -10.88
N PRO A 301 -24.47 5.77 -11.41
CA PRO A 301 -25.29 4.92 -10.57
C PRO A 301 -24.42 3.95 -9.76
N THR A 302 -25.03 3.26 -8.79
CA THR A 302 -24.31 2.24 -8.03
C THR A 302 -24.05 1.00 -8.91
N GLY A 303 -22.94 0.30 -8.64
CA GLY A 303 -22.61 -0.97 -9.31
C GLY A 303 -22.08 -0.87 -10.75
N VAL A 304 -21.65 0.30 -11.22
CA VAL A 304 -21.04 0.50 -12.56
C VAL A 304 -19.51 0.46 -12.58
N GLY A 305 -18.85 0.21 -11.45
CA GLY A 305 -17.39 0.06 -11.37
C GLY A 305 -16.61 1.20 -10.71
N LYS A 306 -17.27 2.21 -10.11
CA LYS A 306 -16.61 3.32 -9.39
C LYS A 306 -15.57 2.85 -8.36
N THR A 307 -15.96 1.92 -7.47
CA THR A 307 -15.06 1.38 -6.43
C THR A 307 -14.02 0.42 -7.01
N GLU A 308 -14.36 -0.34 -8.06
CA GLU A 308 -13.42 -1.27 -8.69
C GLU A 308 -12.26 -0.50 -9.33
N LEU A 309 -12.55 0.59 -10.04
CA LEU A 309 -11.51 1.45 -10.61
C LEU A 309 -10.60 2.05 -9.54
N ALA A 310 -11.14 2.43 -8.37
CA ALA A 310 -10.31 2.91 -7.26
C ALA A 310 -9.36 1.83 -6.70
N LYS A 311 -9.83 0.58 -6.62
CA LYS A 311 -9.00 -0.57 -6.19
C LYS A 311 -7.91 -0.90 -7.18
N THR A 312 -8.26 -1.03 -8.46
CA THR A 312 -7.29 -1.33 -9.54
C THR A 312 -6.27 -0.19 -9.67
N LEU A 313 -6.69 1.06 -9.45
CA LEU A 313 -5.77 2.19 -9.39
C LEU A 313 -4.81 2.11 -8.20
N ALA A 314 -5.27 1.67 -7.02
CA ALA A 314 -4.42 1.49 -5.84
C ALA A 314 -3.37 0.40 -6.07
N GLU A 315 -3.79 -0.73 -6.65
CA GLU A 315 -2.91 -1.81 -7.06
C GLU A 315 -1.87 -1.34 -8.09
N PHE A 316 -2.31 -0.65 -9.14
CA PHE A 316 -1.41 -0.16 -10.17
C PHE A 316 -0.40 0.86 -9.64
N MET A 317 -0.83 1.83 -8.81
CA MET A 317 0.01 2.94 -8.36
C MET A 317 0.88 2.61 -7.16
N PHE A 318 0.41 1.74 -6.27
CA PHE A 318 1.00 1.49 -4.96
C PHE A 318 1.24 0.00 -4.69
N GLY A 319 1.04 -0.87 -5.69
CA GLY A 319 1.38 -2.29 -5.63
C GLY A 319 0.37 -3.18 -4.92
N SER A 320 -0.65 -2.63 -4.26
CA SER A 320 -1.64 -3.41 -3.51
C SER A 320 -3.02 -2.73 -3.48
N GLU A 321 -4.08 -3.53 -3.57
CA GLU A 321 -5.45 -3.07 -3.31
C GLU A 321 -5.63 -2.55 -1.87
N GLU A 322 -4.84 -3.05 -0.92
CA GLU A 322 -4.90 -2.62 0.49
C GLU A 322 -4.40 -1.19 0.69
N SER A 323 -3.76 -0.60 -0.31
CA SER A 323 -3.43 0.83 -0.34
C SER A 323 -4.66 1.70 -0.62
N LEU A 324 -5.86 1.12 -0.78
CA LEU A 324 -7.13 1.83 -0.79
C LEU A 324 -7.62 2.09 0.64
N ILE A 325 -7.64 3.37 1.03
CA ILE A 325 -8.27 3.85 2.26
C ILE A 325 -9.70 4.26 1.91
N LYS A 326 -10.69 3.47 2.33
CA LYS A 326 -12.10 3.77 2.12
C LYS A 326 -12.71 4.47 3.35
N ILE A 327 -13.34 5.62 3.13
CA ILE A 327 -14.09 6.39 4.11
C ILE A 327 -15.54 6.51 3.63
N ASP A 328 -16.49 6.02 4.41
CA ASP A 328 -17.92 6.19 4.13
C ASP A 328 -18.40 7.55 4.66
N MET A 329 -18.78 8.44 3.75
CA MET A 329 -19.21 9.79 4.11
C MET A 329 -20.61 9.84 4.73
N SER A 330 -21.38 8.77 4.64
CA SER A 330 -22.66 8.64 5.33
C SER A 330 -22.50 8.61 6.85
N GLU A 331 -21.33 8.21 7.38
CA GLU A 331 -21.02 8.27 8.81
C GLU A 331 -20.73 9.70 9.32
N PHE A 332 -20.62 10.67 8.41
CA PHE A 332 -20.21 12.05 8.70
C PHE A 332 -21.31 13.08 8.40
N GLN A 333 -22.57 12.65 8.44
CA GLN A 333 -23.75 13.50 8.21
C GLN A 333 -23.90 14.62 9.24
N GLU A 334 -23.42 14.41 10.46
CA GLU A 334 -23.58 15.36 11.56
C GLU A 334 -22.30 16.14 11.82
N ARG A 335 -22.43 17.42 12.15
CA ARG A 335 -21.31 18.33 12.40
C ARG A 335 -20.27 17.79 13.39
N HIS A 336 -20.72 17.16 14.48
CA HIS A 336 -19.82 16.66 15.50
C HIS A 336 -19.05 15.41 15.05
N THR A 337 -19.65 14.58 14.18
CA THR A 337 -19.01 13.38 13.64
C THR A 337 -17.86 13.69 12.68
N THR A 338 -17.90 14.84 12.00
CA THR A 338 -16.81 15.33 11.12
C THR A 338 -15.46 15.42 11.85
N SER A 339 -15.48 15.73 13.15
CA SER A 339 -14.25 15.77 13.96
C SER A 339 -13.55 14.40 14.04
N ARG A 340 -14.26 13.27 13.87
CA ARG A 340 -13.66 11.94 13.85
C ARG A 340 -12.71 11.71 12.66
N LEU A 341 -12.80 12.48 11.58
CA LEU A 341 -11.86 12.38 10.45
C LEU A 341 -10.43 12.78 10.86
N VAL A 342 -10.31 13.82 11.68
CA VAL A 342 -9.03 14.43 12.11
C VAL A 342 -8.69 14.14 13.58
N GLY A 343 -9.67 13.71 14.37
CA GLY A 343 -9.56 13.53 15.82
C GLY A 343 -10.21 14.69 16.58
N SER A 344 -10.81 14.37 17.73
CA SER A 344 -11.45 15.37 18.58
C SER A 344 -10.42 16.39 19.11
N PRO A 345 -10.71 17.69 19.08
CA PRO A 345 -9.83 18.70 19.67
C PRO A 345 -9.81 18.62 21.21
N PRO A 346 -8.81 19.23 21.88
CA PRO A 346 -8.73 19.28 23.34
C PRO A 346 -10.04 19.75 24.00
N GLY A 347 -10.57 18.94 24.92
CA GLY A 347 -11.79 19.27 25.66
C GLY A 347 -13.09 18.62 25.15
N TYR A 348 -13.04 17.82 24.08
CA TYR A 348 -14.17 17.04 23.57
C TYR A 348 -14.04 15.54 23.89
N VAL A 349 -15.16 14.83 23.96
CA VAL A 349 -15.17 13.36 24.11
C VAL A 349 -14.44 12.73 22.92
N GLY A 350 -13.54 11.78 23.19
CA GLY A 350 -12.64 11.20 22.18
C GLY A 350 -11.30 11.94 22.03
N TYR A 351 -11.02 12.98 22.84
CA TYR A 351 -9.70 13.63 22.85
C TYR A 351 -8.61 12.62 23.23
N GLY A 352 -7.70 12.33 22.30
CA GLY A 352 -6.66 11.32 22.43
C GLY A 352 -6.79 10.16 21.44
N GLU A 353 -7.99 9.90 20.93
CA GLU A 353 -8.22 9.03 19.77
C GLU A 353 -7.77 9.79 18.51
N GLY A 354 -6.96 9.14 17.66
CA GLY A 354 -6.51 9.77 16.43
C GLY A 354 -7.63 9.79 15.38
N GLY A 355 -7.53 10.69 14.40
CA GLY A 355 -8.54 10.81 13.35
C GLY A 355 -8.53 9.62 12.40
N GLN A 356 -9.70 9.13 12.01
CA GLN A 356 -9.84 7.98 11.11
C GLN A 356 -9.12 8.20 9.77
N LEU A 357 -9.24 9.39 9.19
CA LEU A 357 -8.57 9.74 7.94
C LEU A 357 -7.08 10.02 8.19
N THR A 358 -6.78 10.88 9.17
CA THR A 358 -5.40 11.31 9.44
C THR A 358 -4.50 10.15 9.86
N ASP A 359 -4.97 9.23 10.69
CA ASP A 359 -4.18 8.06 11.10
C ASP A 359 -4.02 7.04 9.96
N ALA A 360 -5.06 6.84 9.15
CA ALA A 360 -4.99 5.93 8.00
C ALA A 360 -3.95 6.42 6.98
N VAL A 361 -4.00 7.71 6.61
CA VAL A 361 -3.02 8.29 5.68
C VAL A 361 -1.63 8.38 6.32
N ARG A 362 -1.50 8.66 7.62
CA ARG A 362 -0.19 8.64 8.29
C ARG A 362 0.45 7.25 8.25
N ARG A 363 -0.33 6.18 8.40
CA ARG A 363 0.14 4.80 8.30
C ARG A 363 0.42 4.36 6.86
N LYS A 364 -0.36 4.87 5.89
CA LYS A 364 -0.22 4.59 4.46
C LYS A 364 -0.20 5.89 3.65
N PRO A 365 0.93 6.64 3.64
CA PRO A 365 1.03 7.94 2.96
C PRO A 365 0.88 7.85 1.43
N TYR A 366 1.05 6.64 0.90
CA TYR A 366 0.94 6.29 -0.51
C TYR A 366 -0.28 5.42 -0.72
N SER A 367 -1.39 6.09 -0.95
CA SER A 367 -2.70 5.45 -0.93
C SER A 367 -3.68 6.14 -1.89
N VAL A 368 -4.67 5.37 -2.30
CA VAL A 368 -5.89 5.93 -2.88
C VAL A 368 -6.85 6.17 -1.72
N VAL A 369 -7.30 7.40 -1.53
CA VAL A 369 -8.29 7.75 -0.51
C VAL A 369 -9.64 7.89 -1.20
N LEU A 370 -10.55 6.97 -0.90
CA LEU A 370 -11.90 6.92 -1.45
C LEU A 370 -12.92 7.42 -0.44
N PHE A 371 -13.48 8.60 -0.70
CA PHE A 371 -14.63 9.15 0.02
C PHE A 371 -15.93 8.71 -0.68
N ASP A 372 -16.59 7.71 -0.10
CA ASP A 372 -17.81 7.13 -0.68
C ASP A 372 -19.04 7.97 -0.30
N GLU A 373 -19.96 8.21 -1.24
CA GLU A 373 -21.21 8.97 -1.03
C GLU A 373 -21.01 10.39 -0.46
N ILE A 374 -20.09 11.16 -1.07
CA ILE A 374 -19.67 12.47 -0.57
C ILE A 374 -20.83 13.47 -0.36
N GLU A 375 -21.95 13.31 -1.08
CA GLU A 375 -23.15 14.14 -0.93
C GLU A 375 -23.87 13.97 0.41
N LYS A 376 -23.59 12.90 1.15
CA LYS A 376 -24.17 12.63 2.47
C LYS A 376 -23.39 13.32 3.58
N ALA A 377 -22.16 13.77 3.33
CA ALA A 377 -21.34 14.42 4.34
C ALA A 377 -21.93 15.76 4.80
N HIS A 378 -21.68 16.11 6.06
CA HIS A 378 -21.88 17.47 6.54
C HIS A 378 -20.95 18.46 5.81
N PRO A 379 -21.39 19.69 5.49
CA PRO A 379 -20.57 20.69 4.80
C PRO A 379 -19.20 20.98 5.44
N ASP A 380 -19.08 20.87 6.77
CA ASP A 380 -17.81 21.05 7.49
C ASP A 380 -16.72 20.05 7.05
N ALA A 381 -17.10 18.87 6.56
CA ALA A 381 -16.16 17.89 6.02
C ALA A 381 -15.48 18.41 4.75
N PHE A 382 -16.20 19.17 3.92
CA PHE A 382 -15.65 19.74 2.69
C PHE A 382 -14.56 20.77 2.96
N ASN A 383 -14.61 21.49 4.09
CA ASN A 383 -13.56 22.44 4.48
C ASN A 383 -12.24 21.71 4.79
N LEU A 384 -12.31 20.56 5.47
CA LEU A 384 -11.15 19.72 5.72
C LEU A 384 -10.57 19.17 4.42
N LEU A 385 -11.44 18.71 3.51
CA LEU A 385 -11.02 18.22 2.20
C LEU A 385 -10.42 19.34 1.33
N LEU A 386 -10.91 20.58 1.43
CA LEU A 386 -10.34 21.72 0.72
C LEU A 386 -8.86 21.89 1.10
N GLN A 387 -8.53 21.83 2.39
CA GLN A 387 -7.14 21.90 2.86
C GLN A 387 -6.27 20.78 2.26
N VAL A 388 -6.80 19.55 2.22
CA VAL A 388 -6.11 18.41 1.58
C VAL A 388 -5.87 18.65 0.09
N LEU A 389 -6.86 19.18 -0.62
CA LEU A 389 -6.79 19.40 -2.07
C LEU A 389 -5.92 20.61 -2.47
N GLU A 390 -5.74 21.57 -1.56
CA GLU A 390 -4.95 22.79 -1.77
C GLU A 390 -3.50 22.63 -1.32
N ASP A 391 -3.29 22.22 -0.07
CA ASP A 391 -1.98 22.22 0.57
C ASP A 391 -1.36 20.83 0.70
N GLY A 392 -2.10 19.79 0.30
CA GLY A 392 -1.67 18.39 0.40
C GLY A 392 -1.31 17.98 1.83
N ASN A 393 -1.87 18.65 2.82
CA ASN A 393 -1.67 18.30 4.22
C ASN A 393 -2.96 18.52 5.02
N LEU A 394 -3.06 17.81 6.14
CA LEU A 394 -4.14 17.96 7.10
C LEU A 394 -3.56 17.88 8.50
N THR A 395 -3.99 18.77 9.39
CA THR A 395 -3.55 18.75 10.79
C THR A 395 -4.54 17.92 11.62
N ASP A 396 -4.04 16.93 12.36
CA ASP A 396 -4.86 16.12 13.25
C ASP A 396 -5.22 16.87 14.55
N GLY A 397 -6.12 16.29 15.35
CA GLY A 397 -6.54 16.86 16.65
C GLY A 397 -5.43 16.98 17.69
N LYS A 398 -4.26 16.37 17.44
CA LYS A 398 -3.04 16.45 18.27
C LYS A 398 -2.03 17.47 17.73
N GLY A 399 -2.35 18.18 16.65
CA GLY A 399 -1.49 19.19 16.03
C GLY A 399 -0.43 18.62 15.08
N ARG A 400 -0.49 17.33 14.74
CA ARG A 400 0.45 16.69 13.81
C ARG A 400 0.00 16.93 12.38
N LYS A 401 0.94 17.27 11.50
CA LYS A 401 0.67 17.41 10.06
C LYS A 401 0.77 16.05 9.39
N VAL A 402 -0.30 15.65 8.69
CA VAL A 402 -0.35 14.45 7.86
C VAL A 402 -0.23 14.85 6.40
N ASP A 403 0.61 14.15 5.65
CA ASP A 403 0.94 14.43 4.26
C ASP A 403 0.04 13.64 3.29
N PHE A 404 -0.60 14.34 2.37
CA PHE A 404 -1.47 13.81 1.31
C PHE A 404 -0.88 13.99 -0.09
N ARG A 405 0.32 14.59 -0.24
CA ARG A 405 0.93 14.86 -1.56
C ARG A 405 1.14 13.59 -2.39
N ASN A 406 1.34 12.45 -1.71
CA ASN A 406 1.53 11.14 -2.33
C ASN A 406 0.24 10.31 -2.46
N THR A 407 -0.92 10.92 -2.23
CA THR A 407 -2.23 10.24 -2.31
C THR A 407 -2.96 10.54 -3.61
N ILE A 408 -3.88 9.66 -3.99
CA ILE A 408 -4.91 9.94 -5.01
C ILE A 408 -6.25 10.05 -4.29
N ILE A 409 -6.92 11.19 -4.41
CA ILE A 409 -8.21 11.45 -3.79
C ILE A 409 -9.32 11.14 -4.78
N ILE A 410 -10.23 10.24 -4.39
CA ILE A 410 -11.43 9.90 -5.16
C ILE A 410 -12.64 10.15 -4.29
N MET A 411 -13.63 10.86 -4.81
CA MET A 411 -14.93 11.05 -4.18
C MET A 411 -16.00 10.44 -5.07
N THR A 412 -16.82 9.52 -4.56
CA THR A 412 -17.95 9.00 -5.32
C THR A 412 -19.21 9.76 -4.95
N SER A 413 -20.06 10.00 -5.94
CA SER A 413 -21.38 10.56 -5.71
C SER A 413 -22.42 9.94 -6.62
N ASN A 414 -23.65 9.85 -6.11
CA ASN A 414 -24.83 9.44 -6.88
C ASN A 414 -25.63 10.67 -7.36
N VAL A 415 -25.10 11.88 -7.22
CA VAL A 415 -25.69 13.12 -7.74
C VAL A 415 -25.77 13.09 -9.26
N GLY A 416 -26.89 13.57 -9.82
CA GLY A 416 -27.09 13.66 -11.27
C GLY A 416 -27.35 12.32 -11.98
N THR A 417 -27.44 11.21 -11.23
CA THR A 417 -27.64 9.87 -11.79
C THR A 417 -28.93 9.69 -12.59
N GLU A 418 -30.00 10.38 -12.20
CA GLU A 418 -31.26 10.40 -12.94
C GLU A 418 -31.08 10.96 -14.37
N HIS A 419 -30.22 11.96 -14.55
CA HIS A 419 -29.94 12.54 -15.86
C HIS A 419 -29.10 11.59 -16.72
N ILE A 420 -28.10 10.93 -16.11
CA ILE A 420 -27.25 9.92 -16.75
C ILE A 420 -28.11 8.74 -17.24
N ARG A 421 -29.06 8.27 -16.42
CA ARG A 421 -29.98 7.17 -16.80
C ARG A 421 -30.93 7.52 -17.92
N ARG A 422 -31.46 8.74 -17.94
CA ARG A 422 -32.43 9.18 -18.97
C ARG A 422 -31.78 9.31 -20.34
N ALA A 423 -30.60 9.92 -20.41
CA ALA A 423 -29.84 10.04 -21.67
C ALA A 423 -29.54 8.65 -22.27
N SER A 424 -29.21 7.68 -21.40
CA SER A 424 -28.91 6.31 -21.83
C SER A 424 -30.11 5.53 -22.40
N ARG A 425 -31.36 5.95 -22.15
CA ARG A 425 -32.59 5.24 -22.62
C ARG A 425 -33.11 5.73 -23.98
N ILE A 426 -32.60 6.85 -24.51
CA ILE A 426 -33.15 7.53 -25.69
C ILE A 426 -32.26 7.30 -26.95
N GLY A 427 -31.25 6.42 -26.88
CA GLY A 427 -30.25 6.19 -27.94
C GLY A 427 -30.67 5.27 -29.11
N PHE A 428 -31.63 5.68 -29.95
CA PHE A 428 -31.92 5.04 -31.26
C PHE A 428 -31.95 6.06 -32.42
N GLY A 429 -30.95 6.96 -32.53
CA GLY A 429 -30.86 7.89 -33.66
C GLY A 429 -29.50 8.57 -33.86
N SER A 430 -28.83 8.24 -34.97
CA SER A 430 -27.41 8.52 -35.30
C SER A 430 -26.94 9.99 -35.42
N ASN A 431 -27.78 10.99 -35.15
CA ASN A 431 -27.41 12.41 -35.10
C ASN A 431 -27.93 13.12 -33.82
N ALA A 432 -28.65 12.42 -32.94
CA ALA A 432 -29.13 12.93 -31.66
C ALA A 432 -28.11 12.72 -30.51
N ASP A 433 -27.09 11.88 -30.76
CA ASP A 433 -26.18 11.36 -29.73
C ASP A 433 -25.24 12.42 -29.13
N GLU A 434 -24.71 13.36 -29.93
CA GLU A 434 -23.81 14.42 -29.42
C GLU A 434 -24.57 15.50 -28.63
N ILE A 435 -25.79 15.83 -29.04
CA ILE A 435 -26.62 16.85 -28.38
C ILE A 435 -27.12 16.33 -27.02
N ASP A 436 -27.46 15.05 -26.92
CA ASP A 436 -27.94 14.45 -25.66
C ASP A 436 -26.79 14.28 -24.65
N GLN A 437 -25.57 13.93 -25.09
CA GLN A 437 -24.42 13.86 -24.19
C GLN A 437 -24.01 15.23 -23.63
N THR A 438 -24.03 16.28 -24.47
CA THR A 438 -23.70 17.64 -24.02
C THR A 438 -24.76 18.20 -23.06
N ASP A 439 -26.04 17.95 -23.32
CA ASP A 439 -27.12 18.35 -22.39
C ASP A 439 -27.10 17.54 -21.09
N MET A 440 -26.80 16.23 -21.15
CA MET A 440 -26.56 15.40 -19.97
C MET A 440 -25.43 15.95 -19.12
N ARG A 441 -24.26 16.23 -19.72
CA ARG A 441 -23.10 16.77 -19.00
C ARG A 441 -23.41 18.10 -18.32
N ARG A 442 -24.13 18.99 -19.01
CA ARG A 442 -24.61 20.26 -18.45
C ARG A 442 -25.51 20.04 -17.23
N LYS A 443 -26.49 19.15 -17.30
CA LYS A 443 -27.39 18.85 -16.17
C LYS A 443 -26.66 18.25 -14.97
N VAL A 444 -25.67 17.38 -15.24
CA VAL A 444 -24.82 16.80 -14.20
C VAL A 444 -23.95 17.87 -13.53
N ASP A 445 -23.36 18.77 -14.31
CA ASP A 445 -22.57 19.90 -13.80
C ASP A 445 -23.42 20.88 -12.97
N ASP A 446 -24.65 21.15 -13.39
CA ASP A 446 -25.58 22.00 -12.64
C ASP A 446 -25.97 21.36 -11.31
N ALA A 447 -26.20 20.03 -11.29
CA ALA A 447 -26.45 19.28 -10.06
C ALA A 447 -25.25 19.29 -9.12
N LEU A 448 -24.03 19.21 -9.64
CA LEU A 448 -22.80 19.35 -8.84
C LEU A 448 -22.65 20.74 -8.24
N LYS A 449 -22.86 21.80 -9.03
CA LYS A 449 -22.75 23.19 -8.56
C LYS A 449 -23.80 23.55 -7.50
N ALA A 450 -24.94 22.85 -7.50
CA ALA A 450 -25.95 23.01 -6.46
C ALA A 450 -25.50 22.42 -5.12
N LEU A 451 -24.69 21.36 -5.13
CA LEU A 451 -24.21 20.68 -3.93
C LEU A 451 -22.88 21.25 -3.42
N PHE A 452 -21.93 21.47 -4.33
CA PHE A 452 -20.57 21.87 -4.02
C PHE A 452 -20.34 23.35 -4.35
N ARG A 453 -19.64 24.04 -3.45
CA ARG A 453 -19.19 25.42 -3.71
C ARG A 453 -18.21 25.42 -4.89
N PRO A 454 -18.19 26.48 -5.73
CA PRO A 454 -17.24 26.60 -6.83
C PRO A 454 -15.77 26.46 -6.40
N GLU A 455 -15.43 26.94 -5.21
CA GLU A 455 -14.10 26.81 -4.59
C GLU A 455 -13.66 25.34 -4.53
N PHE A 456 -14.54 24.44 -4.09
CA PHE A 456 -14.25 23.01 -3.99
C PHE A 456 -14.04 22.39 -5.37
N LEU A 457 -14.95 22.66 -6.32
CA LEU A 457 -14.89 22.11 -7.67
C LEU A 457 -13.61 22.56 -8.42
N ASN A 458 -13.16 23.80 -8.20
CA ASN A 458 -11.92 24.32 -8.80
C ASN A 458 -10.65 23.64 -8.28
N ARG A 459 -10.72 22.86 -7.18
CA ARG A 459 -9.60 22.08 -6.64
C ARG A 459 -9.62 20.61 -7.08
N ILE A 460 -10.63 20.20 -7.85
CA ILE A 460 -10.72 18.87 -8.44
C ILE A 460 -10.02 18.86 -9.80
N ASP A 461 -9.17 17.87 -10.06
CA ASP A 461 -8.49 17.75 -11.36
C ASP A 461 -9.43 17.32 -12.48
N ALA A 462 -10.38 16.42 -12.18
CA ALA A 462 -11.43 16.03 -13.12
C ALA A 462 -12.69 15.48 -12.43
N THR A 463 -13.84 15.82 -13.00
CA THR A 463 -15.12 15.13 -12.76
C THR A 463 -15.31 14.07 -13.83
N ILE A 464 -15.59 12.84 -13.41
CA ILE A 464 -15.67 11.65 -14.24
C ILE A 464 -17.08 11.08 -14.15
N ILE A 465 -17.72 10.90 -15.31
CA ILE A 465 -19.06 10.34 -15.42
C ILE A 465 -18.91 8.87 -15.80
N PHE A 466 -19.51 8.00 -14.99
CA PHE A 466 -19.62 6.57 -15.25
C PHE A 466 -20.98 6.29 -15.88
N HIS A 467 -20.93 5.59 -17.01
CA HIS A 467 -22.12 5.25 -17.78
C HIS A 467 -22.72 3.93 -17.29
N PRO A 468 -24.05 3.73 -17.47
CA PRO A 468 -24.66 2.43 -17.25
C PRO A 468 -23.99 1.36 -18.12
N LEU A 469 -23.85 0.16 -17.57
CA LEU A 469 -23.22 -0.97 -18.26
C LEU A 469 -24.15 -1.48 -19.38
N THR A 470 -23.57 -1.77 -20.53
CA THR A 470 -24.22 -2.47 -21.65
C THR A 470 -24.25 -3.98 -21.40
N THR A 471 -25.12 -4.70 -22.11
CA THR A 471 -25.23 -6.17 -22.02
C THR A 471 -23.90 -6.86 -22.30
N GLU A 472 -23.16 -6.41 -23.31
CA GLU A 472 -21.84 -6.94 -23.67
C GLU A 472 -20.81 -6.70 -22.55
N GLU A 473 -20.83 -5.52 -21.92
CA GLU A 473 -19.95 -5.22 -20.79
C GLU A 473 -20.29 -6.10 -19.58
N ILE A 474 -21.58 -6.37 -19.33
CA ILE A 474 -22.01 -7.25 -18.25
C ILE A 474 -21.55 -8.68 -18.49
N GLN A 475 -21.68 -9.21 -19.71
CA GLN A 475 -21.16 -10.54 -20.07
C GLN A 475 -19.66 -10.64 -19.79
N ARG A 476 -18.88 -9.63 -20.23
CA ARG A 476 -17.43 -9.58 -19.95
C ARG A 476 -17.12 -9.53 -18.44
N ILE A 477 -17.90 -8.78 -17.65
CA ILE A 477 -17.78 -8.75 -16.19
C ILE A 477 -18.07 -10.14 -15.61
N THR A 478 -19.12 -10.82 -16.08
CA THR A 478 -19.46 -12.19 -15.68
C THR A 478 -18.29 -13.14 -15.94
N SER A 479 -17.66 -13.08 -17.13
CA SER A 479 -16.49 -13.89 -17.46
C SER A 479 -15.30 -13.63 -16.51
N ILE A 480 -15.03 -12.36 -16.17
CA ILE A 480 -13.97 -12.01 -15.21
C ILE A 480 -14.26 -12.60 -13.82
N MET A 481 -15.52 -12.59 -13.38
CA MET A 481 -15.90 -13.13 -12.08
C MET A 481 -15.82 -14.66 -12.06
N LEU A 482 -16.23 -15.34 -13.13
CA LEU A 482 -16.11 -16.80 -13.28
C LEU A 482 -14.65 -17.25 -13.32
N ARG A 483 -13.74 -16.44 -13.87
CA ARG A 483 -12.30 -16.69 -13.83
C ARG A 483 -11.76 -16.81 -12.39
N ARG A 484 -12.40 -16.17 -11.41
CA ARG A 484 -12.04 -16.33 -9.98
C ARG A 484 -12.48 -17.68 -9.42
N VAL A 485 -13.65 -18.16 -9.86
CA VAL A 485 -14.14 -19.50 -9.53
C VAL A 485 -13.19 -20.55 -10.12
N GLN A 486 -12.73 -20.34 -11.36
CA GLN A 486 -11.72 -21.21 -11.99
C GLN A 486 -10.44 -21.34 -11.14
N VAL A 487 -9.89 -20.22 -10.65
CA VAL A 487 -8.69 -20.24 -9.79
C VAL A 487 -8.90 -21.05 -8.52
N GLN A 488 -10.11 -21.06 -7.95
CA GLN A 488 -10.42 -21.90 -6.78
C GLN A 488 -10.54 -23.38 -7.16
N LEU A 489 -11.06 -23.68 -8.35
CA LEU A 489 -11.16 -25.05 -8.87
C LEU A 489 -9.80 -25.63 -9.26
N ASP A 490 -8.84 -24.80 -9.64
CA ASP A 490 -7.46 -25.21 -9.96
C ASP A 490 -6.78 -25.90 -8.77
N GLU A 491 -7.08 -25.48 -7.53
CA GLU A 491 -6.57 -26.14 -6.30
C GLU A 491 -7.05 -27.59 -6.17
N HIS A 492 -8.19 -27.91 -6.79
CA HIS A 492 -8.77 -29.25 -6.87
C HIS A 492 -8.52 -29.93 -8.23
N GLN A 493 -7.61 -29.38 -9.04
CA GLN A 493 -7.29 -29.85 -10.39
C GLN A 493 -8.51 -29.92 -11.33
N MET A 494 -9.53 -29.09 -11.11
CA MET A 494 -10.74 -29.07 -11.94
C MET A 494 -10.74 -27.89 -12.90
N SER A 495 -11.50 -28.01 -13.98
CA SER A 495 -11.68 -26.94 -14.97
C SER A 495 -13.15 -26.62 -15.17
N LEU A 496 -13.44 -25.35 -15.43
CA LEU A 496 -14.78 -24.82 -15.69
C LEU A 496 -14.85 -24.35 -17.14
N ASP A 497 -15.73 -24.96 -17.91
CA ASP A 497 -16.08 -24.52 -19.26
C ASP A 497 -17.48 -23.94 -19.24
N VAL A 498 -17.63 -22.69 -19.70
CA VAL A 498 -18.88 -21.94 -19.59
C VAL A 498 -19.36 -21.60 -21.00
N HIS A 499 -20.47 -22.23 -21.39
CA HIS A 499 -21.09 -21.97 -22.68
C HIS A 499 -21.69 -20.56 -22.74
N GLN A 500 -21.77 -20.01 -23.97
CA GLN A 500 -22.28 -18.66 -24.21
C GLN A 500 -23.72 -18.49 -23.69
N ASP A 501 -24.59 -19.49 -23.88
CA ASP A 501 -25.99 -19.42 -23.46
C ASP A 501 -26.12 -19.31 -21.92
N ALA A 502 -25.26 -20.02 -21.19
CA ALA A 502 -25.21 -19.91 -19.73
C ALA A 502 -24.65 -18.54 -19.29
N LEU A 503 -23.63 -18.03 -19.97
CA LEU A 503 -23.07 -16.70 -19.72
C LEU A 503 -24.13 -15.60 -19.91
N ASP A 504 -24.96 -15.73 -20.93
CA ASP A 504 -26.04 -14.79 -21.24
C ASP A 504 -27.11 -14.78 -20.14
N ILE A 505 -27.52 -15.96 -19.66
CA ILE A 505 -28.48 -16.09 -18.55
C ILE A 505 -27.90 -15.49 -17.26
N LEU A 506 -26.63 -15.78 -16.94
CA LEU A 506 -25.96 -15.22 -15.77
C LEU A 506 -25.87 -13.70 -15.85
N ALA A 507 -25.49 -13.15 -17.01
CA ALA A 507 -25.43 -11.72 -17.25
C ALA A 507 -26.81 -11.05 -17.12
N GLN A 508 -27.83 -11.64 -17.74
CA GLN A 508 -29.20 -11.11 -17.72
C GLN A 508 -29.79 -11.12 -16.31
N ARG A 509 -29.63 -12.22 -15.56
CA ARG A 509 -30.13 -12.34 -14.17
C ARG A 509 -29.32 -11.51 -13.19
N GLY A 510 -28.04 -11.29 -13.47
CA GLY A 510 -27.12 -10.54 -12.61
C GLY A 510 -27.11 -9.03 -12.81
N TYR A 511 -27.79 -8.52 -13.85
CA TYR A 511 -27.93 -7.11 -14.10
C TYR A 511 -29.22 -6.53 -13.55
N ASP A 512 -29.09 -5.42 -12.83
CA ASP A 512 -30.23 -4.62 -12.39
C ASP A 512 -30.01 -3.15 -12.83
N PRO A 513 -30.94 -2.52 -13.56
CA PRO A 513 -30.79 -1.12 -13.99
C PRO A 513 -30.60 -0.13 -12.83
N ALA A 514 -31.11 -0.45 -11.64
CA ALA A 514 -30.98 0.32 -10.41
C ALA A 514 -29.64 0.08 -9.68
N PHE A 515 -29.12 -1.14 -9.71
CA PHE A 515 -27.93 -1.56 -8.94
C PHE A 515 -26.71 -1.97 -9.78
N GLY A 516 -26.78 -1.86 -11.11
CA GLY A 516 -25.74 -2.26 -12.04
C GLY A 516 -25.42 -3.75 -11.96
N ALA A 517 -24.12 -4.06 -12.03
CA ALA A 517 -23.58 -5.43 -11.94
C ALA A 517 -23.47 -5.95 -10.49
N ARG A 518 -23.96 -5.21 -9.48
CA ARG A 518 -23.83 -5.59 -8.06
C ARG A 518 -24.47 -6.95 -7.71
N PRO A 519 -25.63 -7.33 -8.29
CA PRO A 519 -26.22 -8.66 -8.04
C PRO A 519 -25.42 -9.84 -8.60
N LEU A 520 -24.57 -9.64 -9.63
CA LEU A 520 -23.84 -10.72 -10.32
C LEU A 520 -23.12 -11.67 -9.36
N ARG A 521 -22.45 -11.15 -8.32
CA ARG A 521 -21.75 -11.99 -7.35
C ARG A 521 -22.69 -13.02 -6.72
N ARG A 522 -23.86 -12.55 -6.27
CA ARG A 522 -24.86 -13.42 -5.64
C ARG A 522 -25.42 -14.43 -6.65
N ILE A 523 -25.61 -14.02 -7.90
CA ILE A 523 -26.09 -14.92 -8.95
C ILE A 523 -25.05 -16.02 -9.24
N ILE A 524 -23.77 -15.66 -9.36
CA ILE A 524 -22.68 -16.62 -9.56
C ILE A 524 -22.55 -17.55 -8.34
N THR A 525 -22.58 -17.03 -7.11
CA THR A 525 -22.56 -17.87 -5.91
C THR A 525 -23.71 -18.88 -5.93
N ASN A 526 -24.94 -18.41 -6.11
CA ASN A 526 -26.12 -19.27 -6.04
C ASN A 526 -26.24 -20.29 -7.18
N LEU A 527 -25.80 -19.94 -8.40
CA LEU A 527 -26.02 -20.77 -9.59
C LEU A 527 -24.79 -21.56 -10.02
N ILE A 528 -23.59 -21.19 -9.54
CA ILE A 528 -22.32 -21.83 -9.90
C ILE A 528 -21.61 -22.36 -8.66
N GLU A 529 -21.28 -21.49 -7.69
CA GLU A 529 -20.45 -21.90 -6.54
C GLU A 529 -21.20 -22.87 -5.60
N ASP A 530 -22.46 -22.62 -5.29
CA ASP A 530 -23.29 -23.47 -4.42
C ASP A 530 -23.48 -24.88 -5.05
N PRO A 531 -23.89 -25.03 -6.32
CA PRO A 531 -23.96 -26.34 -6.96
C PRO A 531 -22.60 -27.05 -7.09
N LEU A 532 -21.51 -26.32 -7.34
CA LEU A 532 -20.16 -26.90 -7.35
C LEU A 532 -19.81 -27.47 -5.97
N ALA A 533 -20.08 -26.71 -4.90
CA ALA A 533 -19.79 -27.14 -3.54
C ALA A 533 -20.64 -28.35 -3.13
N GLU A 534 -21.93 -28.35 -3.44
CA GLU A 534 -22.82 -29.50 -3.19
C GLU A 534 -22.34 -30.74 -3.96
N GLY A 535 -22.03 -30.59 -5.26
CA GLY A 535 -21.54 -31.67 -6.11
C GLY A 535 -20.17 -32.22 -5.71
N LEU A 536 -19.31 -31.41 -5.10
CA LEU A 536 -18.04 -31.88 -4.52
C LEU A 536 -18.26 -32.68 -3.23
N LEU A 537 -19.22 -32.25 -2.40
CA LEU A 537 -19.51 -32.90 -1.11
C LEU A 537 -20.26 -34.22 -1.26
N ASP A 538 -21.15 -34.33 -2.24
CA ASP A 538 -21.90 -35.56 -2.51
C ASP A 538 -21.16 -36.54 -3.45
N GLY A 539 -20.01 -36.11 -4.01
CA GLY A 539 -19.14 -36.89 -4.88
C GLY A 539 -19.56 -36.93 -6.35
N THR A 540 -20.54 -36.11 -6.75
CA THR A 540 -20.98 -35.91 -8.14
C THR A 540 -19.86 -35.32 -9.02
N PHE A 541 -19.08 -34.39 -8.46
CA PHE A 541 -17.88 -33.83 -9.08
C PHE A 541 -16.64 -34.36 -8.36
N GLN A 542 -15.61 -34.77 -9.12
CA GLN A 542 -14.37 -35.30 -8.56
C GLN A 542 -13.17 -34.55 -9.12
N GLU A 543 -12.02 -34.73 -8.46
CA GLU A 543 -10.73 -34.20 -8.91
C GLU A 543 -10.48 -34.54 -10.39
N SER A 544 -9.87 -33.62 -11.13
CA SER A 544 -9.63 -33.71 -12.58
C SER A 544 -10.88 -33.64 -13.48
N ASP A 545 -12.05 -33.28 -12.95
CA ASP A 545 -13.23 -33.05 -13.79
C ASP A 545 -13.17 -31.75 -14.59
N LEU A 546 -13.69 -31.83 -15.82
CA LEU A 546 -14.13 -30.66 -16.59
C LEU A 546 -15.63 -30.46 -16.33
N ILE A 547 -15.96 -29.39 -15.62
CA ILE A 547 -17.32 -28.98 -15.33
C ILE A 547 -17.82 -28.08 -16.46
N ILE A 548 -18.86 -28.53 -17.15
CA ILE A 548 -19.51 -27.79 -18.22
C ILE A 548 -20.73 -27.07 -17.63
N VAL A 549 -20.74 -25.75 -17.76
CA VAL A 549 -21.84 -24.88 -17.38
C VAL A 549 -22.64 -24.54 -18.63
N ASP A 550 -23.87 -25.04 -18.68
CA ASP A 550 -24.74 -24.95 -19.85
C ASP A 550 -26.13 -24.44 -19.47
N ALA A 551 -26.93 -24.09 -20.46
CA ALA A 551 -28.30 -23.61 -20.28
C ALA A 551 -29.32 -24.66 -20.73
N GLU A 552 -30.25 -25.04 -19.85
CA GLU A 552 -31.37 -25.93 -20.18
C GLU A 552 -32.68 -25.33 -19.66
N ASN A 553 -33.66 -25.12 -20.55
CA ASN A 553 -34.96 -24.51 -20.21
C ASN A 553 -34.84 -23.15 -19.48
N ASP A 554 -33.94 -22.28 -19.95
CA ASP A 554 -33.60 -20.98 -19.33
C ASP A 554 -32.99 -21.09 -17.92
N GLU A 555 -32.56 -22.27 -17.48
CA GLU A 555 -31.87 -22.50 -16.21
C GLU A 555 -30.41 -22.90 -16.44
N VAL A 556 -29.51 -22.38 -15.59
CA VAL A 556 -28.09 -22.75 -15.59
C VAL A 556 -27.95 -24.12 -14.94
N ARG A 557 -27.25 -25.04 -15.61
CA ARG A 557 -26.95 -26.39 -15.11
C ARG A 557 -25.46 -26.69 -15.22
N LEU A 558 -24.95 -27.38 -14.20
CA LEU A 558 -23.56 -27.84 -14.15
C LEU A 558 -23.53 -29.35 -14.33
N ARG A 559 -22.70 -29.81 -15.25
CA ARG A 559 -22.49 -31.24 -15.51
C ARG A 559 -21.00 -31.52 -15.64
N SER A 560 -20.53 -32.62 -15.07
CA SER A 560 -19.18 -33.09 -15.39
C SER A 560 -19.18 -33.67 -16.81
N ARG A 561 -18.09 -33.48 -17.56
CA ARG A 561 -17.89 -34.15 -18.85
C ARG A 561 -18.13 -35.66 -18.76
N ARG A 562 -17.75 -36.30 -17.64
CA ARG A 562 -18.02 -37.73 -17.42
C ARG A 562 -19.50 -38.06 -17.35
N GLN A 563 -20.32 -37.18 -16.78
CA GLN A 563 -21.77 -37.36 -16.75
C GLN A 563 -22.36 -37.23 -18.16
N ILE A 564 -21.92 -36.23 -18.93
CA ILE A 564 -22.37 -36.03 -20.32
C ILE A 564 -21.99 -37.23 -21.19
N GLU A 565 -20.78 -37.79 -21.03
CA GLU A 565 -20.33 -38.99 -21.75
C GLU A 565 -21.10 -40.26 -21.30
N SER A 566 -21.59 -40.31 -20.06
CA SER A 566 -22.40 -41.43 -19.55
C SER A 566 -23.88 -41.37 -19.98
N GLU A 567 -24.42 -40.17 -20.21
CA GLU A 567 -25.79 -39.94 -20.68
C GLU A 567 -25.89 -39.92 -22.22
N GLY A 568 -24.83 -39.47 -22.89
CA GLY A 568 -24.70 -39.34 -24.35
C GLY A 568 -24.12 -40.57 -25.03
N GLY A 569 -24.82 -41.70 -24.98
CA GLY A 569 -24.54 -42.81 -25.89
C GLY A 569 -24.85 -42.43 -27.35
N ALA A 570 -23.80 -42.16 -28.13
CA ALA A 570 -23.76 -41.96 -29.59
C ALA A 570 -24.21 -40.59 -30.15
N THR A 571 -23.26 -39.66 -30.26
CA THR A 571 -22.98 -38.91 -31.52
C THR A 571 -21.59 -38.29 -31.43
N GLU A 572 -20.82 -38.40 -32.53
CA GLU A 572 -19.43 -37.91 -32.65
C GLU A 572 -19.30 -36.38 -32.43
N PRO A 573 -18.12 -35.89 -32.01
CA PRO A 573 -17.95 -34.48 -31.66
C PRO A 573 -17.74 -33.61 -32.90
N GLU A 574 -18.55 -32.56 -33.06
CA GLU A 574 -18.17 -31.39 -33.86
C GLU A 574 -17.15 -30.55 -33.09
N GLU A 575 -16.08 -30.15 -33.78
CA GLU A 575 -14.93 -29.40 -33.28
C GLU A 575 -15.36 -28.10 -32.56
N ALA A 576 -15.24 -28.10 -31.23
CA ALA A 576 -15.36 -26.88 -30.42
C ALA A 576 -14.02 -26.13 -30.39
N SER A 577 -14.07 -24.95 -31.01
CA SER A 577 -13.09 -23.87 -31.06
C SER A 577 -12.41 -23.58 -29.71
N ALA A 578 -11.08 -23.69 -29.70
CA ALA A 578 -10.21 -23.14 -28.66
C ALA A 578 -10.29 -21.60 -28.64
N ALA A 579 -10.78 -21.01 -27.57
CA ALA A 579 -10.45 -19.62 -27.18
C ALA A 579 -10.94 -19.30 -25.76
N LEU A 580 -10.17 -19.69 -24.74
CA LEU A 580 -10.13 -19.00 -23.45
C LEU A 580 -8.75 -19.23 -22.80
N VAL A 581 -7.71 -18.76 -23.50
CA VAL A 581 -6.40 -18.46 -22.88
C VAL A 581 -5.94 -17.13 -23.44
N GLU A 582 -6.36 -16.04 -22.78
CA GLU A 582 -5.63 -14.79 -22.53
C GLU A 582 -6.39 -13.91 -21.49
#